data_AF-A0A9X6U167-F1
#
_entry.id   AF-A0A9X6U167-F1
#
_cell.length_a   1.000
_cell.length_b   1.000
_cell.length_c   1.000
_cell.angle_alpha   90.00
_cell.angle_beta   90.00
_cell.angle_gamma   90.00
#
_symmetry.space_group_name_H-M   'P 1'
#
loop_
_entity.id
_entity.type
_entity.pdbx_description
1 polymer ?
#
loop_
_entity_poly.entity_id
_entity_poly.type
_entity_poly.pdbx_seq_one_letter_code
_entity_poly.pdbx_strand_id
1 'polypeptide(L)'
;MKNLRYLNIFTILIIYTLLMFYIGWNGWVWLHAVFGWESWGYYAFIVAFISYAYILVQVFKSLPFLRTIGSIWFAVIQYALMLLPLADIMVFLLQFSVEKEAAIIWIGTAVIAAFIFIFAYGVFNAYSPVVRKYEVHIPKKVEGRKSLRIAMASDMHFGKLSGVSHLKRLVRHVNEMEPDIILLPGDIIDDHPGVFIQKNMGHIMKQMKAPLGVYGVLGNHEYYGRAVPEFLQEMDKIDIRILLDEVLTIEDDFYLVGRRDKTERDRQSFEKLMSTVDKSMPVIAMDHQPFELKQAADAGVDLLLSGHTHRGQMAPNHIVTRRMYELDWGYAQKGAFHAIVSSGFGFWGPPLRLGSRSEIVQVEVTFE
;
A
#
# COMPACT_ATOMS: atom_id res chain seq x y z
N MET A 1 -0.99 1.26 -35.78
CA MET A 1 -1.13 1.23 -34.31
C MET A 1 -0.43 0.04 -33.62
N LYS A 2 -0.48 -1.19 -34.15
CA LYS A 2 0.25 -2.35 -33.55
C LYS A 2 1.77 -2.19 -33.58
N ASN A 3 2.34 -1.74 -34.71
CA ASN A 3 3.81 -1.56 -34.84
C ASN A 3 4.39 -0.48 -33.91
N LEU A 4 3.64 0.60 -33.60
CA LEU A 4 4.05 1.59 -32.59
C LEU A 4 4.07 0.99 -31.16
N ARG A 5 3.14 0.09 -30.83
CA ARG A 5 3.15 -0.61 -29.52
C ARG A 5 4.35 -1.53 -29.38
N TYR A 6 4.74 -2.25 -30.43
CA TYR A 6 5.90 -3.15 -30.38
C TYR A 6 7.22 -2.38 -30.30
N LEU A 7 7.35 -1.27 -31.03
CA LEU A 7 8.52 -0.39 -30.94
C LEU A 7 8.71 0.10 -29.50
N ASN A 8 7.63 0.51 -28.82
CA ASN A 8 7.68 0.96 -27.44
C ASN A 8 8.09 -0.14 -26.46
N ILE A 9 7.60 -1.38 -26.61
CA ILE A 9 7.98 -2.50 -25.72
C ILE A 9 9.46 -2.84 -25.89
N PHE A 10 9.95 -2.92 -27.13
CA PHE A 10 11.34 -3.24 -27.40
C PHE A 10 12.29 -2.17 -26.84
N THR A 11 11.95 -0.89 -27.03
CA THR A 11 12.71 0.23 -26.43
C THR A 11 12.72 0.16 -24.90
N ILE A 12 11.58 -0.11 -24.26
CA ILE A 12 11.52 -0.27 -22.79
C ILE A 12 12.41 -1.41 -22.32
N LEU A 13 12.39 -2.57 -23.02
CA LEU A 13 13.23 -3.71 -22.67
C LEU A 13 14.72 -3.42 -22.85
N ILE A 14 15.12 -2.69 -23.89
CA ILE A 14 16.51 -2.25 -24.07
C ILE A 14 16.93 -1.35 -22.90
N ILE A 15 16.16 -0.30 -22.61
CA ILE A 15 16.46 0.63 -21.52
C ILE A 15 16.57 -0.15 -20.20
N TYR A 16 15.59 -1.02 -19.91
CA TYR A 16 15.62 -1.88 -18.73
C TYR A 16 16.90 -2.72 -18.66
N THR A 17 17.26 -3.40 -19.76
CA THR A 17 18.47 -4.24 -19.83
C THR A 17 19.75 -3.41 -19.59
N LEU A 18 19.84 -2.21 -20.16
CA LEU A 18 20.98 -1.30 -19.94
C LEU A 18 21.08 -0.85 -18.48
N LEU A 19 19.95 -0.55 -17.83
CA LEU A 19 19.94 -0.23 -16.40
C LEU A 19 20.38 -1.42 -15.54
N MET A 20 19.93 -2.64 -15.89
CA MET A 20 20.33 -3.84 -15.14
C MET A 20 21.82 -4.14 -15.33
N PHE A 21 22.34 -3.93 -16.55
CA PHE A 21 23.76 -3.99 -16.82
C PHE A 21 24.54 -2.95 -16.00
N TYR A 22 24.09 -1.69 -15.96
CA TYR A 22 24.73 -0.63 -15.16
C TYR A 22 24.78 -0.97 -13.66
N ILE A 23 23.67 -1.45 -13.10
CA ILE A 23 23.58 -1.86 -11.69
C ILE A 23 24.51 -3.05 -11.42
N GLY A 24 24.45 -4.08 -12.27
CA GLY A 24 25.30 -5.26 -12.16
C GLY A 24 26.78 -4.93 -12.31
N TRP A 25 27.15 -4.11 -13.30
CA TRP A 25 28.53 -3.68 -13.53
C TRP A 25 29.13 -3.01 -12.31
N ASN A 26 28.40 -2.07 -11.69
CA ASN A 26 28.85 -1.41 -10.46
C ASN A 26 29.04 -2.38 -9.30
N GLY A 27 28.11 -3.33 -9.12
CA GLY A 27 28.24 -4.37 -8.11
C GLY A 27 29.46 -5.26 -8.34
N TRP A 28 29.74 -5.63 -9.60
CA TRP A 28 30.93 -6.42 -9.95
C TRP A 28 32.24 -5.64 -9.75
N VAL A 29 32.30 -4.38 -10.17
CA VAL A 29 33.49 -3.52 -9.98
C VAL A 29 33.89 -3.45 -8.50
N TRP A 30 32.92 -3.29 -7.61
CA TRP A 30 33.19 -3.31 -6.17
C TRP A 30 33.62 -4.70 -5.67
N LEU A 31 32.95 -5.78 -6.08
CA LEU A 31 33.34 -7.15 -5.71
C LEU A 31 34.75 -7.50 -6.18
N HIS A 32 35.12 -7.08 -7.38
CA HIS A 32 36.45 -7.27 -7.92
C HIS A 32 37.49 -6.50 -7.10
N ALA A 33 37.24 -5.23 -6.79
CA ALA A 33 38.16 -4.40 -5.99
C ALA A 33 38.32 -4.91 -4.54
N VAL A 34 37.27 -5.44 -3.92
CA VAL A 34 37.35 -5.90 -2.52
C VAL A 34 37.88 -7.33 -2.39
N PHE A 35 37.45 -8.23 -3.27
CA PHE A 35 37.68 -9.68 -3.11
C PHE A 35 38.51 -10.30 -4.24
N GLY A 36 38.92 -9.53 -5.24
CA GLY A 36 39.59 -10.07 -6.43
C GLY A 36 38.70 -11.01 -7.25
N TRP A 37 37.37 -10.84 -7.21
CA TRP A 37 36.44 -11.72 -7.91
C TRP A 37 36.55 -11.55 -9.43
N GLU A 38 37.09 -12.54 -10.14
CA GLU A 38 37.27 -12.49 -11.61
C GLU A 38 36.12 -13.11 -12.41
N SER A 39 35.27 -13.91 -11.76
CA SER A 39 34.19 -14.68 -12.39
C SER A 39 32.96 -13.82 -12.76
N TRP A 40 33.12 -12.91 -13.72
CA TRP A 40 32.05 -12.02 -14.23
C TRP A 40 30.85 -12.81 -14.76
N GLY A 41 31.06 -13.91 -15.50
CA GLY A 41 29.98 -14.67 -16.14
C GLY A 41 28.95 -15.23 -15.15
N TYR A 42 29.42 -15.80 -14.03
CA TYR A 42 28.55 -16.33 -12.97
C TYR A 42 27.76 -15.22 -12.28
N TYR A 43 28.42 -14.10 -11.96
CA TYR A 43 27.79 -12.95 -11.34
C TYR A 43 26.71 -12.34 -12.26
N ALA A 44 27.05 -12.13 -13.54
CA ALA A 44 26.14 -11.59 -14.54
C ALA A 44 24.90 -12.49 -14.73
N PHE A 45 25.08 -13.82 -14.72
CA PHE A 45 23.96 -14.75 -14.77
C PHE A 45 23.01 -14.59 -13.57
N ILE A 46 23.54 -14.48 -12.35
CA ILE A 46 22.72 -14.29 -11.14
C ILE A 46 21.95 -12.97 -11.20
N VAL A 47 22.63 -11.86 -11.53
CA VAL A 47 21.99 -10.55 -11.66
C VAL A 47 20.92 -10.57 -12.75
N ALA A 48 21.18 -11.19 -13.90
CA ALA A 48 20.20 -11.34 -14.96
C ALA A 48 18.99 -12.17 -14.48
N PHE A 49 19.22 -13.33 -13.86
CA PHE A 49 18.13 -14.17 -13.36
C PHE A 49 17.22 -13.42 -12.37
N ILE A 50 17.81 -12.71 -11.41
CA ILE A 50 17.06 -11.90 -10.43
C ILE A 50 16.32 -10.76 -11.13
N SER A 51 16.98 -10.08 -12.07
CA SER A 51 16.39 -8.96 -12.81
C SER A 51 15.15 -9.38 -13.59
N TYR A 52 15.24 -10.48 -14.33
CA TYR A 52 14.14 -10.96 -15.13
C TYR A 52 13.14 -11.84 -14.35
N ALA A 53 13.32 -12.04 -13.03
CA ALA A 53 12.47 -12.91 -12.21
C ALA A 53 10.97 -12.58 -12.35
N TYR A 54 10.60 -11.31 -12.37
CA TYR A 54 9.19 -10.90 -12.54
C TYR A 54 8.62 -11.26 -13.92
N ILE A 55 9.42 -11.11 -14.98
CA ILE A 55 9.04 -11.51 -16.35
C ILE A 55 8.96 -13.04 -16.44
N LEU A 56 9.89 -13.75 -15.80
CA LEU A 56 9.92 -15.20 -15.74
C LEU A 56 8.68 -15.78 -15.05
N VAL A 57 8.09 -15.12 -14.04
CA VAL A 57 6.79 -15.53 -13.44
C VAL A 57 5.68 -15.62 -14.48
N GLN A 58 5.64 -14.69 -15.44
CA GLN A 58 4.57 -14.64 -16.43
C GLN A 58 4.65 -15.81 -17.42
N VAL A 59 5.87 -16.31 -17.67
CA VAL A 59 6.15 -17.48 -18.51
C VAL A 59 6.00 -18.78 -17.70
N PHE A 60 6.58 -18.81 -16.51
CA PHE A 60 6.67 -19.97 -15.62
C PHE A 60 5.77 -19.76 -14.38
N LYS A 61 4.45 -19.83 -14.60
CA LYS A 61 3.42 -19.60 -13.56
C LYS A 61 3.52 -20.50 -12.34
N SER A 62 4.27 -21.61 -12.41
CA SER A 62 4.49 -22.58 -11.34
C SER A 62 5.53 -22.17 -10.29
N LEU A 63 6.26 -21.05 -10.49
CA LEU A 63 7.33 -20.59 -9.59
C LEU A 63 6.94 -19.32 -8.82
N PRO A 64 6.06 -19.42 -7.79
CA PRO A 64 5.50 -18.25 -7.10
C PRO A 64 6.52 -17.41 -6.32
N PHE A 65 7.69 -17.95 -5.99
CA PHE A 65 8.75 -17.24 -5.29
C PHE A 65 9.44 -16.18 -6.18
N LEU A 66 9.42 -16.35 -7.50
CA LEU A 66 9.98 -15.39 -8.45
C LEU A 66 9.26 -14.03 -8.40
N ARG A 67 7.96 -14.03 -8.03
CA ARG A 67 7.22 -12.78 -7.82
C ARG A 67 7.82 -11.98 -6.67
N THR A 68 8.11 -12.64 -5.54
CA THR A 68 8.76 -12.03 -4.38
C THR A 68 10.15 -11.49 -4.74
N ILE A 69 10.95 -12.28 -5.45
CA ILE A 69 12.29 -11.84 -5.92
C ILE A 69 12.15 -10.60 -6.79
N GLY A 70 11.24 -10.62 -7.78
CA GLY A 70 11.00 -9.49 -8.67
C GLY A 70 10.52 -8.24 -7.92
N SER A 71 9.64 -8.38 -6.93
CA SER A 71 9.17 -7.26 -6.10
C SER A 71 10.29 -6.65 -5.26
N ILE A 72 11.17 -7.46 -4.66
CA ILE A 72 12.35 -6.97 -3.93
C ILE A 72 13.33 -6.31 -4.90
N TRP A 73 13.55 -6.91 -6.07
CA TRP A 73 14.43 -6.36 -7.09
C TRP A 73 13.96 -4.98 -7.58
N PHE A 74 12.65 -4.76 -7.70
CA PHE A 74 12.11 -3.44 -8.01
C PHE A 74 12.55 -2.36 -7.00
N ALA A 75 12.57 -2.67 -5.70
CA ALA A 75 13.12 -1.77 -4.69
C ALA A 75 14.63 -1.58 -4.86
N VAL A 76 15.38 -2.64 -5.18
CA VAL A 76 16.83 -2.56 -5.47
C VAL A 76 17.09 -1.61 -6.63
N ILE A 77 16.35 -1.73 -7.73
CA ILE A 77 16.47 -0.85 -8.90
C ILE A 77 16.26 0.60 -8.47
N GLN A 78 15.16 0.92 -7.76
CA GLN A 78 14.85 2.29 -7.36
C GLN A 78 16.02 2.92 -6.59
N TYR A 79 16.51 2.27 -5.53
CA TYR A 79 17.59 2.85 -4.72
C TYR A 79 18.95 2.78 -5.42
N ALA A 80 19.21 1.79 -6.28
CA ALA A 80 20.44 1.73 -7.07
C ALA A 80 20.53 2.92 -8.03
N LEU A 81 19.44 3.26 -8.71
CA LEU A 81 19.40 4.41 -9.61
C LEU A 81 19.52 5.76 -8.88
N MET A 82 19.23 5.80 -7.57
CA MET A 82 19.46 6.99 -6.75
C MET A 82 20.90 7.07 -6.21
N LEU A 83 21.48 5.94 -5.81
CA LEU A 83 22.77 5.91 -5.11
C LEU A 83 23.97 5.76 -6.06
N LEU A 84 23.87 4.93 -7.09
CA LEU A 84 25.01 4.61 -7.96
C LEU A 84 25.51 5.81 -8.78
N PRO A 85 24.65 6.67 -9.37
CA PRO A 85 25.15 7.85 -10.07
C PRO A 85 25.93 8.80 -9.15
N LEU A 86 25.48 8.94 -7.90
CA LEU A 86 26.20 9.72 -6.89
C LEU A 86 27.51 9.04 -6.51
N ALA A 87 27.52 7.71 -6.38
CA ALA A 87 28.71 6.92 -6.12
C ALA A 87 29.75 7.07 -7.22
N ASP A 88 29.35 7.00 -8.49
CA ASP A 88 30.23 7.17 -9.65
C ASP A 88 30.88 8.55 -9.65
N ILE A 89 30.10 9.60 -9.38
CA ILE A 89 30.62 10.97 -9.24
C ILE A 89 31.61 11.06 -8.07
N MET A 90 31.29 10.48 -6.91
CA MET A 90 32.17 10.51 -5.74
C MET A 90 33.49 9.77 -6.00
N VAL A 91 33.45 8.59 -6.62
CA VAL A 91 34.65 7.85 -7.03
C VAL A 91 35.47 8.67 -8.02
N PHE A 92 34.81 9.29 -9.02
CA PHE A 92 35.47 10.14 -9.99
C PHE A 92 36.20 11.34 -9.35
N LEU A 93 35.62 11.94 -8.32
CA LEU A 93 36.23 13.06 -7.60
C LEU A 93 37.35 12.60 -6.66
N LEU A 94 37.15 11.49 -5.94
CA LEU A 94 38.13 10.99 -4.98
C LEU A 94 39.39 10.44 -5.65
N GLN A 95 39.31 9.93 -6.89
CA GLN A 95 40.47 9.40 -7.59
C GLN A 95 41.58 10.46 -7.85
N PHE A 96 41.28 11.76 -7.71
CA PHE A 96 42.28 12.83 -7.78
C PHE A 96 43.09 12.99 -6.48
N SER A 97 42.65 12.35 -5.39
CA SER A 97 43.27 12.44 -4.06
C SER A 97 43.73 11.09 -3.51
N VAL A 98 43.13 9.98 -3.95
CA VAL A 98 43.48 8.62 -3.53
C VAL A 98 43.51 7.67 -4.72
N GLU A 99 44.14 6.50 -4.54
CA GLU A 99 44.09 5.43 -5.54
C GLU A 99 42.65 5.07 -5.91
N LYS A 100 42.39 4.91 -7.22
CA LYS A 100 41.05 4.66 -7.74
C LYS A 100 40.40 3.43 -7.11
N GLU A 101 41.19 2.37 -6.91
CA GLU A 101 40.73 1.14 -6.27
C GLU A 101 40.28 1.39 -4.82
N ALA A 102 41.04 2.18 -4.05
CA ALA A 102 40.65 2.57 -2.70
C ALA A 102 39.35 3.40 -2.69
N ALA A 103 39.19 4.36 -3.63
CA ALA A 103 37.96 5.12 -3.78
C ALA A 103 36.75 4.22 -4.08
N ILE A 104 36.90 3.24 -4.99
CA ILE A 104 35.86 2.25 -5.31
C ILE A 104 35.48 1.44 -4.07
N ILE A 105 36.47 0.94 -3.32
CA ILE A 105 36.24 0.15 -2.09
C ILE A 105 35.47 0.98 -1.07
N TRP A 106 35.91 2.20 -0.77
CA TRP A 106 35.28 3.05 0.25
C TRP A 106 33.85 3.43 -0.12
N ILE A 107 33.65 3.97 -1.33
CA ILE A 107 32.34 4.42 -1.78
C ILE A 107 31.39 3.24 -1.99
N GLY A 108 31.84 2.16 -2.61
CA GLY A 108 31.00 0.97 -2.80
C GLY A 108 30.60 0.31 -1.48
N THR A 109 31.50 0.28 -0.49
CA THR A 109 31.17 -0.20 0.87
C THR A 109 30.13 0.70 1.52
N ALA A 110 30.26 2.02 1.37
CA ALA A 110 29.26 2.98 1.87
C ALA A 110 27.89 2.81 1.20
N VAL A 111 27.86 2.55 -0.12
CA VAL A 111 26.62 2.25 -0.86
C VAL A 111 25.97 0.97 -0.33
N ILE A 112 26.73 -0.09 -0.10
CA ILE A 112 26.20 -1.35 0.45
C ILE A 112 25.67 -1.14 1.87
N ALA A 113 26.40 -0.41 2.72
CA ALA A 113 25.93 -0.05 4.05
C ALA A 113 24.61 0.75 3.99
N ALA A 114 24.49 1.69 3.04
CA ALA A 114 23.27 2.44 2.80
C ALA A 114 22.11 1.53 2.35
N PHE A 115 22.36 0.56 1.45
CA PHE A 115 21.36 -0.44 1.06
C PHE A 115 20.89 -1.27 2.26
N ILE A 116 21.81 -1.79 3.08
CA ILE A 116 21.47 -2.56 4.27
C ILE A 116 20.60 -1.72 5.21
N PHE A 117 20.97 -0.46 5.45
CA PHE A 117 20.20 0.45 6.28
C PHE A 117 18.80 0.74 5.72
N ILE A 118 18.70 1.10 4.43
CA ILE A 118 17.45 1.38 3.72
C ILE A 118 16.50 0.16 3.83
N PHE A 119 17.01 -1.04 3.54
CA PHE A 119 16.21 -2.26 3.60
C PHE A 119 15.83 -2.64 5.02
N ALA A 120 16.76 -2.62 5.97
CA ALA A 120 16.46 -2.94 7.37
C ALA A 120 15.43 -1.98 7.98
N TYR A 121 15.64 -0.67 7.79
CA TYR A 121 14.73 0.36 8.29
C TYR A 121 13.37 0.31 7.58
N GLY A 122 13.36 0.10 6.27
CA GLY A 122 12.11 0.00 5.52
C GLY A 122 11.29 -1.26 5.85
N VAL A 123 11.94 -2.40 6.05
CA VAL A 123 11.29 -3.65 6.52
C VAL A 123 10.78 -3.47 7.95
N PHE A 124 11.55 -2.82 8.82
CA PHE A 124 11.09 -2.49 10.16
C PHE A 124 9.81 -1.65 10.11
N ASN A 125 9.77 -0.58 9.32
CA ASN A 125 8.57 0.27 9.16
C ASN A 125 7.40 -0.48 8.51
N ALA A 126 7.66 -1.46 7.65
CA ALA A 126 6.64 -2.28 7.00
C ALA A 126 5.91 -3.23 7.95
N TYR A 127 6.59 -3.73 8.98
CA TYR A 127 6.05 -4.74 9.89
C TYR A 127 5.82 -4.26 11.33
N SER A 128 6.13 -3.00 11.64
CA SER A 128 5.88 -2.39 12.95
C SER A 128 4.78 -1.31 12.84
N PRO A 129 3.50 -1.72 12.82
CA PRO A 129 2.38 -0.78 12.73
C PRO A 129 2.40 0.22 13.89
N VAL A 130 1.97 1.45 13.60
CA VAL A 130 1.68 2.48 14.60
C VAL A 130 0.21 2.85 14.58
N VAL A 131 -0.34 3.23 15.73
CA VAL A 131 -1.70 3.77 15.82
C VAL A 131 -1.64 5.28 15.61
N ARG A 132 -2.41 5.80 14.64
CA ARG A 132 -2.59 7.24 14.42
C ARG A 132 -3.97 7.65 14.87
N LYS A 133 -4.03 8.66 15.72
CA LYS A 133 -5.28 9.16 16.28
C LYS A 133 -5.70 10.45 15.59
N TYR A 134 -6.97 10.54 15.22
CA TYR A 134 -7.61 11.76 14.74
C TYR A 134 -8.87 12.02 15.54
N GLU A 135 -9.17 13.29 15.76
CA GLU A 135 -10.39 13.76 16.39
C GLU A 135 -11.22 14.49 15.34
N VAL A 136 -12.48 14.13 15.22
CA VAL A 136 -13.42 14.67 14.23
C VAL A 136 -14.67 15.14 14.96
N HIS A 137 -15.13 16.34 14.64
CA HIS A 137 -16.38 16.86 15.17
C HIS A 137 -17.39 17.02 14.04
N ILE A 138 -18.47 16.24 14.10
CA ILE A 138 -19.57 16.33 13.15
C ILE A 138 -20.68 17.16 13.81
N PRO A 139 -21.01 18.37 13.29
CA PRO A 139 -21.99 19.27 13.89
C PRO A 139 -23.42 18.84 13.55
N LYS A 140 -23.77 17.62 13.96
CA LYS A 140 -25.09 17.00 13.78
C LYS A 140 -25.41 16.22 15.05
N LYS A 141 -26.67 16.28 15.47
CA LYS A 141 -27.14 15.63 16.68
C LYS A 141 -27.45 14.16 16.41
N VAL A 142 -27.10 13.32 17.36
CA VAL A 142 -27.45 11.90 17.38
C VAL A 142 -28.11 11.62 18.74
N GLU A 143 -29.33 11.11 18.72
CA GLU A 143 -30.04 10.81 19.96
C GLU A 143 -29.36 9.63 20.67
N GLY A 144 -28.98 9.81 21.94
CA GLY A 144 -28.39 8.73 22.74
C GLY A 144 -26.90 8.45 22.51
N ARG A 145 -26.26 9.00 21.47
CA ARG A 145 -24.81 8.85 21.21
C ARG A 145 -24.09 10.19 21.10
N LYS A 146 -23.12 10.42 21.99
CA LYS A 146 -22.26 11.63 21.96
C LYS A 146 -20.96 11.46 21.19
N SER A 147 -20.49 10.23 21.07
CA SER A 147 -19.22 9.91 20.42
C SER A 147 -19.26 8.55 19.75
N LEU A 148 -18.38 8.37 18.77
CA LEU A 148 -18.16 7.12 18.06
C LEU A 148 -16.66 6.92 17.89
N ARG A 149 -16.14 5.80 18.42
CA ARG A 149 -14.75 5.38 18.21
C ARG A 149 -14.66 4.43 17.03
N ILE A 150 -13.93 4.86 16.00
CA ILE A 150 -13.71 4.09 14.77
C ILE A 150 -12.28 3.56 14.77
N ALA A 151 -12.12 2.26 14.56
CA ALA A 151 -10.84 1.69 14.13
C ALA A 151 -10.86 1.49 12.61
N MET A 152 -9.86 2.02 11.93
CA MET A 152 -9.72 1.97 10.48
C MET A 152 -8.40 1.31 10.08
N ALA A 153 -8.48 0.33 9.19
CA ALA A 153 -7.32 -0.29 8.57
C ALA A 153 -7.58 -0.48 7.08
N SER A 154 -6.71 0.10 6.25
CA SER A 154 -6.74 0.00 4.80
C SER A 154 -5.50 -0.72 4.28
N ASP A 155 -5.53 -1.19 3.03
CA ASP A 155 -4.35 -1.67 2.34
C ASP A 155 -3.58 -2.73 3.13
N MET A 156 -4.29 -3.70 3.71
CA MET A 156 -3.70 -4.78 4.48
C MET A 156 -2.89 -5.73 3.60
N HIS A 157 -3.30 -5.87 2.33
CA HIS A 157 -2.66 -6.73 1.33
C HIS A 157 -2.41 -8.14 1.86
N PHE A 158 -3.37 -8.72 2.58
CA PHE A 158 -3.17 -10.01 3.22
C PHE A 158 -2.88 -11.09 2.18
N GLY A 159 -1.76 -11.78 2.38
CA GLY A 159 -1.21 -12.67 1.37
C GLY A 159 0.07 -13.36 1.84
N LYS A 160 1.04 -13.50 0.92
CA LYS A 160 2.26 -14.26 1.19
C LYS A 160 3.15 -13.55 2.21
N LEU A 161 3.39 -12.26 2.01
CA LEU A 161 4.32 -11.44 2.78
C LEU A 161 3.64 -10.71 3.95
N SER A 162 2.45 -10.15 3.72
CA SER A 162 1.56 -9.67 4.79
C SER A 162 0.69 -10.85 5.26
N GLY A 163 1.29 -11.76 6.03
CA GLY A 163 0.66 -13.04 6.38
C GLY A 163 -0.01 -13.06 7.76
N VAL A 164 -0.24 -14.29 8.26
CA VAL A 164 -0.86 -14.61 9.56
C VAL A 164 -0.31 -13.77 10.72
N SER A 165 1.01 -13.65 10.86
CA SER A 165 1.62 -12.88 11.95
C SER A 165 1.33 -11.39 11.85
N HIS A 166 1.18 -10.85 10.64
CA HIS A 166 0.83 -9.45 10.44
C HIS A 166 -0.64 -9.21 10.76
N LEU A 167 -1.53 -10.10 10.31
CA LEU A 167 -2.94 -10.08 10.68
C LEU A 167 -3.15 -10.18 12.20
N LYS A 168 -2.43 -11.07 12.90
CA LYS A 168 -2.48 -11.13 14.37
C LYS A 168 -2.07 -9.81 15.05
N ARG A 169 -1.12 -9.06 14.47
CA ARG A 169 -0.77 -7.72 14.96
C ARG A 169 -1.92 -6.73 14.73
N LEU A 170 -2.56 -6.76 13.55
CA LEU A 170 -3.73 -5.93 13.27
C LEU A 170 -4.83 -6.17 14.30
N VAL A 171 -5.25 -7.42 14.46
CA VAL A 171 -6.33 -7.81 15.39
C VAL A 171 -6.04 -7.36 16.80
N ARG A 172 -4.80 -7.55 17.27
CA ARG A 172 -4.39 -7.09 18.61
C ARG A 172 -4.54 -5.57 18.74
N HIS A 173 -3.96 -4.80 17.83
CA HIS A 173 -4.02 -3.34 17.93
C HIS A 173 -5.44 -2.80 17.77
N VAL A 174 -6.24 -3.36 16.87
CA VAL A 174 -7.65 -2.96 16.69
C VAL A 174 -8.43 -3.25 17.97
N ASN A 175 -8.28 -4.44 18.57
CA ASN A 175 -8.98 -4.76 19.82
C ASN A 175 -8.49 -3.93 21.01
N GLU A 176 -7.20 -3.58 21.08
CA GLU A 176 -6.63 -2.66 22.09
C GLU A 176 -7.23 -1.25 22.01
N MET A 177 -7.78 -0.84 20.86
CA MET A 177 -8.47 0.45 20.72
C MET A 177 -9.88 0.42 21.31
N GLU A 178 -10.46 -0.75 21.56
CA GLU A 178 -11.86 -0.92 21.98
C GLU A 178 -12.84 -0.10 21.10
N PRO A 179 -12.84 -0.29 19.77
CA PRO A 179 -13.66 0.51 18.86
C PRO A 179 -15.14 0.13 18.95
N ASP A 180 -16.01 1.11 18.70
CA ASP A 180 -17.44 0.88 18.50
C ASP A 180 -17.69 0.20 17.16
N ILE A 181 -16.96 0.63 16.12
CA ILE A 181 -17.06 0.14 14.74
C ILE A 181 -15.67 -0.02 14.10
N ILE A 182 -15.51 -1.04 13.26
CA ILE A 182 -14.28 -1.22 12.46
C ILE A 182 -14.60 -1.02 10.98
N LEU A 183 -13.83 -0.15 10.33
CA LEU A 183 -13.99 0.23 8.93
C LEU A 183 -12.74 -0.14 8.11
N LEU A 184 -12.94 -0.89 7.02
CA LEU A 184 -11.87 -1.45 6.18
C LEU A 184 -11.94 -0.88 4.75
N PRO A 185 -11.33 0.29 4.46
CA PRO A 185 -11.48 0.93 3.16
C PRO A 185 -10.54 0.35 2.10
N GLY A 186 -10.81 -0.90 1.70
CA GLY A 186 -10.23 -1.58 0.54
C GLY A 186 -8.83 -2.18 0.71
N ASP A 187 -8.45 -2.98 -0.29
CA ASP A 187 -7.19 -3.73 -0.39
C ASP A 187 -6.94 -4.60 0.85
N ILE A 188 -7.93 -5.42 1.19
CA ILE A 188 -7.88 -6.40 2.28
C ILE A 188 -6.94 -7.55 1.92
N ILE A 189 -6.96 -8.02 0.67
CA ILE A 189 -6.14 -9.13 0.16
C ILE A 189 -5.25 -8.70 -1.02
N ASP A 190 -4.14 -9.42 -1.21
CA ASP A 190 -3.21 -9.21 -2.33
C ASP A 190 -3.66 -9.99 -3.57
N ASP A 191 -4.48 -9.34 -4.40
CA ASP A 191 -5.12 -9.84 -5.62
C ASP A 191 -6.17 -10.95 -5.41
N HIS A 192 -5.76 -12.15 -5.01
CA HIS A 192 -6.59 -13.36 -4.99
C HIS A 192 -6.73 -13.94 -3.58
N PRO A 193 -7.93 -14.37 -3.13
CA PRO A 193 -8.15 -14.88 -1.78
C PRO A 193 -7.46 -16.21 -1.46
N GLY A 194 -6.80 -16.87 -2.41
CA GLY A 194 -6.32 -18.25 -2.24
C GLY A 194 -5.32 -18.41 -1.09
N VAL A 195 -4.42 -17.44 -0.88
CA VAL A 195 -3.49 -17.47 0.26
C VAL A 195 -4.20 -17.18 1.58
N PHE A 196 -5.17 -16.27 1.57
CA PHE A 196 -5.98 -15.93 2.72
C PHE A 196 -6.76 -17.15 3.23
N ILE A 197 -7.39 -17.89 2.29
CA ILE A 197 -8.13 -19.13 2.56
C ILE A 197 -7.18 -20.24 3.01
N GLN A 198 -6.12 -20.52 2.23
CA GLN A 198 -5.18 -21.61 2.52
C GLN A 198 -4.54 -21.48 3.91
N LYS A 199 -4.26 -20.25 4.35
CA LYS A 199 -3.66 -19.97 5.66
C LYS A 199 -4.70 -19.76 6.77
N ASN A 200 -5.99 -19.97 6.49
CA ASN A 200 -7.10 -19.76 7.42
C ASN A 200 -7.06 -18.38 8.10
N MET A 201 -6.74 -17.34 7.31
CA MET A 201 -6.59 -15.98 7.83
C MET A 201 -7.95 -15.42 8.29
N GLY A 202 -9.05 -15.81 7.66
CA GLY A 202 -10.40 -15.43 8.07
C GLY A 202 -10.71 -15.76 9.53
N HIS A 203 -10.30 -16.93 10.03
CA HIS A 203 -10.49 -17.30 11.43
C HIS A 203 -9.80 -16.34 12.42
N ILE A 204 -8.67 -15.77 12.05
CA ILE A 204 -7.96 -14.77 12.86
C ILE A 204 -8.67 -13.42 12.74
N MET A 205 -9.05 -13.03 11.53
CA MET A 205 -9.73 -11.77 11.27
C MET A 205 -11.09 -11.68 11.99
N LYS A 206 -11.81 -12.79 12.13
CA LYS A 206 -13.06 -12.90 12.93
C LYS A 206 -12.89 -12.54 14.41
N GLN A 207 -11.66 -12.50 14.93
CA GLN A 207 -11.38 -12.13 16.31
C GLN A 207 -11.39 -10.62 16.55
N MET A 208 -11.54 -9.81 15.50
CA MET A 208 -11.76 -8.37 15.64
C MET A 208 -13.13 -8.12 16.29
N LYS A 209 -13.16 -7.25 17.31
CA LYS A 209 -14.36 -6.98 18.11
C LYS A 209 -14.75 -5.53 17.99
N ALA A 210 -15.99 -5.30 17.55
CA ALA A 210 -16.63 -4.00 17.52
C ALA A 210 -18.14 -4.21 17.69
N PRO A 211 -18.79 -3.62 18.71
CA PRO A 211 -20.22 -3.79 18.96
C PRO A 211 -21.12 -3.46 17.77
N LEU A 212 -20.78 -2.41 17.00
CA LEU A 212 -21.51 -2.00 15.81
C LEU A 212 -21.13 -2.80 14.55
N GLY A 213 -20.14 -3.69 14.65
CA GLY A 213 -19.72 -4.57 13.55
C GLY A 213 -18.48 -4.13 12.79
N VAL A 214 -18.15 -4.92 11.78
CA VAL A 214 -16.99 -4.73 10.91
C VAL A 214 -17.47 -4.59 9.47
N TYR A 215 -17.13 -3.46 8.85
CA TYR A 215 -17.54 -3.16 7.48
C TYR A 215 -16.33 -2.84 6.63
N GLY A 216 -16.41 -3.15 5.34
CA GLY A 216 -15.39 -2.78 4.38
C GLY A 216 -15.95 -2.40 3.03
N VAL A 217 -15.07 -1.90 2.17
CA VAL A 217 -15.29 -1.80 0.72
C VAL A 217 -14.20 -2.57 0.00
N LEU A 218 -14.38 -2.82 -1.29
CA LEU A 218 -13.32 -3.38 -2.14
C LEU A 218 -12.31 -2.29 -2.51
N GLY A 219 -11.04 -2.65 -2.58
CA GLY A 219 -10.01 -1.88 -3.26
C GLY A 219 -9.75 -2.42 -4.66
N ASN A 220 -8.76 -1.86 -5.36
CA ASN A 220 -8.45 -2.26 -6.73
C ASN A 220 -7.84 -3.67 -6.79
N HIS A 221 -7.16 -4.12 -5.74
CA HIS A 221 -6.53 -5.44 -5.74
C HIS A 221 -7.54 -6.58 -5.70
N GLU A 222 -8.66 -6.43 -4.98
CA GLU A 222 -9.73 -7.44 -5.01
C GLU A 222 -10.29 -7.67 -6.44
N TYR A 223 -10.29 -6.63 -7.29
CA TYR A 223 -10.68 -6.76 -8.69
C TYR A 223 -9.59 -7.41 -9.56
N TYR A 224 -8.30 -7.17 -9.26
CA TYR A 224 -7.19 -7.70 -10.06
C TYR A 224 -7.09 -9.22 -10.01
N GLY A 225 -7.41 -9.85 -8.88
CA GLY A 225 -7.45 -11.32 -8.77
C GLY A 225 -8.61 -11.99 -9.48
N ARG A 226 -9.61 -11.22 -9.96
CA ARG A 226 -10.82 -11.73 -10.65
C ARG A 226 -11.60 -12.78 -9.86
N ALA A 227 -11.60 -12.66 -8.54
CA ALA A 227 -12.21 -13.61 -7.61
C ALA A 227 -13.09 -12.90 -6.56
N VAL A 228 -13.68 -11.74 -6.92
CA VAL A 228 -14.54 -10.96 -6.02
C VAL A 228 -15.65 -11.80 -5.39
N PRO A 229 -16.41 -12.65 -6.12
CA PRO A 229 -17.45 -13.47 -5.48
C PRO A 229 -16.93 -14.42 -4.40
N GLU A 230 -15.75 -15.01 -4.61
CA GLU A 230 -15.11 -15.88 -3.61
C GLU A 230 -14.66 -15.06 -2.39
N PHE A 231 -14.05 -13.90 -2.62
CA PHE A 231 -13.65 -13.01 -1.53
C PHE A 231 -14.85 -12.56 -0.68
N LEU A 232 -15.96 -12.17 -1.31
CA LEU A 232 -17.18 -11.77 -0.59
C LEU A 232 -17.74 -12.92 0.28
N GLN A 233 -17.72 -14.17 -0.23
CA GLN A 233 -18.12 -15.34 0.55
C GLN A 233 -17.20 -15.56 1.76
N GLU A 234 -15.89 -15.34 1.63
CA GLU A 234 -14.96 -15.47 2.75
C GLU A 234 -15.17 -14.40 3.82
N MET A 235 -15.51 -13.15 3.43
CA MET A 235 -15.82 -12.08 4.38
C MET A 235 -17.15 -12.33 5.09
N ASP A 236 -18.17 -12.81 4.38
CA ASP A 236 -19.48 -13.14 4.94
C ASP A 236 -19.38 -14.23 6.03
N LYS A 237 -18.59 -15.30 5.81
CA LYS A 237 -18.35 -16.37 6.81
C LYS A 237 -17.77 -15.88 8.14
N ILE A 238 -17.13 -14.71 8.14
CA ILE A 238 -16.47 -14.12 9.31
C ILE A 238 -17.18 -12.85 9.80
N ASP A 239 -18.43 -12.64 9.37
CA ASP A 239 -19.29 -11.54 9.80
C ASP A 239 -18.73 -10.15 9.43
N ILE A 240 -17.97 -10.07 8.34
CA ILE A 240 -17.46 -8.81 7.78
C ILE A 240 -18.29 -8.46 6.55
N ARG A 241 -19.05 -7.36 6.65
CA ARG A 241 -19.91 -6.92 5.54
C ARG A 241 -19.16 -6.00 4.59
N ILE A 242 -19.03 -6.43 3.34
CA ILE A 242 -18.46 -5.61 2.27
C ILE A 242 -19.58 -4.85 1.55
N LEU A 243 -19.49 -3.53 1.54
CA LEU A 243 -20.45 -2.62 0.92
C LEU A 243 -20.06 -2.34 -0.54
N LEU A 244 -21.03 -2.42 -1.45
CA LEU A 244 -20.81 -2.31 -2.90
C LEU A 244 -21.74 -1.28 -3.55
N ASP A 245 -21.45 0.01 -3.32
CA ASP A 245 -22.36 1.14 -3.58
C ASP A 245 -23.67 0.98 -2.78
N GLU A 246 -23.51 0.82 -1.46
CA GLU A 246 -24.59 0.65 -0.50
C GLU A 246 -24.59 1.78 0.54
N VAL A 247 -25.78 2.07 1.06
CA VAL A 247 -26.00 2.94 2.21
C VAL A 247 -26.69 2.12 3.29
N LEU A 248 -26.13 2.10 4.49
CA LEU A 248 -26.72 1.46 5.67
C LEU A 248 -26.97 2.48 6.75
N THR A 249 -28.07 2.34 7.47
CA THR A 249 -28.27 3.02 8.75
C THR A 249 -27.73 2.13 9.86
N ILE A 250 -26.87 2.66 10.73
CA ILE A 250 -26.32 1.96 11.89
C ILE A 250 -27.06 2.44 13.13
N GLU A 251 -27.83 1.56 13.78
CA GLU A 251 -28.62 1.82 15.01
C GLU A 251 -29.53 3.08 14.95
N ASP A 252 -29.93 3.52 13.76
CA ASP A 252 -30.63 4.80 13.53
C ASP A 252 -29.82 6.06 13.93
N ASP A 253 -28.53 5.90 14.23
CA ASP A 253 -27.62 6.95 14.69
C ASP A 253 -26.96 7.71 13.53
N PHE A 254 -26.48 6.99 12.52
CA PHE A 254 -25.76 7.56 11.38
C PHE A 254 -25.84 6.66 10.14
N TYR A 255 -25.53 7.24 8.98
CA TYR A 255 -25.38 6.51 7.73
C TYR A 255 -23.93 6.07 7.50
N LEU A 256 -23.76 4.79 7.21
CA LEU A 256 -22.52 4.22 6.68
C LEU A 256 -22.68 3.99 5.18
N VAL A 257 -21.83 4.65 4.40
CA VAL A 257 -21.83 4.58 2.93
C VAL A 257 -20.58 3.84 2.48
N GLY A 258 -20.73 2.85 1.61
CA GLY A 258 -19.57 2.14 1.05
C GLY A 258 -19.64 2.08 -0.46
N ARG A 259 -18.63 2.63 -1.12
CA ARG A 259 -18.55 2.67 -2.59
C ARG A 259 -17.78 1.49 -3.16
N ARG A 260 -18.13 1.10 -4.38
CA ARG A 260 -17.25 0.27 -5.21
C ARG A 260 -15.97 1.03 -5.54
N ASP A 261 -14.88 0.29 -5.73
CA ASP A 261 -13.60 0.87 -6.17
C ASP A 261 -13.73 1.53 -7.55
N LYS A 262 -12.91 2.54 -7.81
CA LYS A 262 -12.85 3.26 -9.10
C LYS A 262 -12.51 2.36 -10.29
N THR A 263 -11.90 1.20 -10.05
CA THR A 263 -11.62 0.19 -11.09
C THR A 263 -12.90 -0.43 -11.66
N GLU A 264 -14.00 -0.43 -10.91
CA GLU A 264 -15.28 -0.95 -11.37
C GLU A 264 -16.00 0.04 -12.30
N ARG A 265 -16.47 -0.46 -13.45
CA ARG A 265 -17.11 0.37 -14.48
C ARG A 265 -18.50 0.83 -14.09
N ASP A 266 -19.23 -0.03 -13.38
CA ASP A 266 -20.62 0.22 -12.97
C ASP A 266 -20.71 0.95 -11.62
N ARG A 267 -19.61 1.55 -11.15
CA ARG A 267 -19.54 2.33 -9.91
C ARG A 267 -20.48 3.53 -9.94
N GLN A 268 -21.27 3.71 -8.89
CA GLN A 268 -22.15 4.87 -8.74
C GLN A 268 -21.39 6.14 -8.32
N SER A 269 -21.85 7.30 -8.79
CA SER A 269 -21.38 8.60 -8.27
C SER A 269 -21.90 8.81 -6.84
N PHE A 270 -21.19 9.63 -6.05
CA PHE A 270 -21.68 10.05 -4.73
C PHE A 270 -23.06 10.70 -4.83
N GLU A 271 -23.30 11.57 -5.81
CA GLU A 271 -24.60 12.21 -6.03
C GLU A 271 -25.74 11.20 -6.16
N LYS A 272 -25.55 10.15 -6.97
CA LYS A 272 -26.56 9.12 -7.17
C LYS A 272 -26.77 8.28 -5.91
N LEU A 273 -25.66 7.82 -5.30
CA LEU A 273 -25.69 6.96 -4.12
C LEU A 273 -26.31 7.67 -2.90
N MET A 274 -26.09 8.97 -2.79
CA MET A 274 -26.55 9.81 -1.68
C MET A 274 -27.92 10.46 -1.92
N SER A 275 -28.58 10.17 -3.06
CA SER A 275 -29.79 10.88 -3.49
C SER A 275 -30.98 10.73 -2.54
N THR A 276 -31.04 9.65 -1.76
CA THR A 276 -32.13 9.36 -0.81
C THR A 276 -31.71 9.43 0.65
N VAL A 277 -30.48 9.90 0.93
CA VAL A 277 -29.95 9.96 2.30
C VAL A 277 -30.40 11.23 2.99
N ASP A 278 -30.93 11.11 4.21
CA ASP A 278 -31.20 12.27 5.05
C ASP A 278 -29.88 12.86 5.57
N LYS A 279 -29.52 14.02 5.03
CA LYS A 279 -28.28 14.73 5.35
C LYS A 279 -28.35 15.45 6.70
N SER A 280 -29.48 15.41 7.40
CA SER A 280 -29.58 15.88 8.79
C SER A 280 -28.85 14.97 9.77
N MET A 281 -28.73 13.68 9.44
CA MET A 281 -27.94 12.70 10.18
C MET A 281 -26.47 12.69 9.76
N PRO A 282 -25.55 12.25 10.64
CA PRO A 282 -24.16 12.03 10.25
C PRO A 282 -24.02 11.01 9.13
N VAL A 283 -23.10 11.27 8.20
CA VAL A 283 -22.77 10.42 7.06
C VAL A 283 -21.28 10.12 7.07
N ILE A 284 -20.94 8.86 7.30
CA ILE A 284 -19.58 8.34 7.24
C ILE A 284 -19.46 7.48 5.99
N ALA A 285 -18.49 7.76 5.14
CA ALA A 285 -18.28 7.07 3.87
C ALA A 285 -16.92 6.38 3.80
N MET A 286 -16.89 5.21 3.17
CA MET A 286 -15.68 4.53 2.73
C MET A 286 -15.58 4.59 1.21
N ASP A 287 -14.44 5.07 0.74
CA ASP A 287 -14.05 5.03 -0.67
C ASP A 287 -12.56 4.71 -0.72
N HIS A 288 -12.18 3.59 -1.34
CA HIS A 288 -10.79 3.13 -1.29
C HIS A 288 -9.82 4.17 -1.87
N GLN A 289 -10.16 4.80 -3.01
CA GLN A 289 -9.29 5.76 -3.70
C GLN A 289 -9.70 7.21 -3.42
N PRO A 290 -8.83 8.05 -2.84
CA PRO A 290 -9.17 9.42 -2.44
C PRO A 290 -9.15 10.43 -3.59
N PHE A 291 -9.87 10.14 -4.68
CA PHE A 291 -9.96 11.02 -5.86
C PHE A 291 -11.14 12.00 -5.81
N GLU A 292 -12.21 11.65 -5.11
CA GLU A 292 -13.51 12.32 -5.23
C GLU A 292 -13.92 13.07 -3.96
N LEU A 293 -12.95 13.67 -3.24
CA LEU A 293 -13.18 14.41 -1.99
C LEU A 293 -14.20 15.54 -2.15
N LYS A 294 -14.12 16.29 -3.25
CA LYS A 294 -15.07 17.37 -3.53
C LYS A 294 -16.48 16.82 -3.76
N GLN A 295 -16.61 15.75 -4.53
CA GLN A 295 -17.90 15.12 -4.83
C GLN A 295 -18.52 14.49 -3.58
N ALA A 296 -17.72 13.93 -2.68
CA ALA A 296 -18.17 13.44 -1.38
C ALA A 296 -18.73 14.60 -0.52
N ALA A 297 -17.97 15.69 -0.41
CA ALA A 297 -18.39 16.88 0.33
C ALA A 297 -19.68 17.50 -0.25
N ASP A 298 -19.75 17.69 -1.57
CA ASP A 298 -20.91 18.24 -2.27
C ASP A 298 -22.16 17.34 -2.10
N ALA A 299 -21.96 16.02 -1.99
CA ALA A 299 -23.04 15.06 -1.75
C ALA A 299 -23.55 15.05 -0.29
N GLY A 300 -22.84 15.70 0.64
CA GLY A 300 -23.21 15.78 2.06
C GLY A 300 -22.63 14.67 2.94
N VAL A 301 -21.51 14.06 2.52
CA VAL A 301 -20.70 13.22 3.40
C VAL A 301 -20.05 14.10 4.47
N ASP A 302 -20.00 13.65 5.71
CA ASP A 302 -19.32 14.37 6.81
C ASP A 302 -17.90 13.84 7.05
N LEU A 303 -17.70 12.52 6.95
CA LEU A 303 -16.39 11.88 7.12
C LEU A 303 -16.13 10.86 6.00
N LEU A 304 -15.09 11.09 5.20
CA LEU A 304 -14.61 10.16 4.19
C LEU A 304 -13.33 9.45 4.65
N LEU A 305 -13.34 8.11 4.61
CA LEU A 305 -12.20 7.26 4.96
C LEU A 305 -11.69 6.53 3.71
N SER A 306 -10.38 6.64 3.46
CA SER A 306 -9.73 6.10 2.25
C SER A 306 -8.35 5.51 2.53
N GLY A 307 -7.83 4.74 1.58
CA GLY A 307 -6.49 4.14 1.59
C GLY A 307 -5.76 4.37 0.27
N HIS A 308 -5.28 3.30 -0.35
CA HIS A 308 -4.81 3.18 -1.74
C HIS A 308 -3.45 3.82 -2.05
N THR A 309 -3.13 4.97 -1.47
CA THR A 309 -1.96 5.75 -1.91
C THR A 309 -0.63 5.18 -1.42
N HIS A 310 -0.68 4.38 -0.33
CA HIS A 310 0.47 3.95 0.48
C HIS A 310 1.42 5.07 0.92
N ARG A 311 1.00 6.34 0.75
CA ARG A 311 1.87 7.53 0.75
C ARG A 311 3.14 7.31 -0.11
N GLY A 312 2.99 6.62 -1.23
CA GLY A 312 4.09 6.27 -2.13
C GLY A 312 5.07 5.20 -1.61
N GLN A 313 4.81 4.54 -0.47
CA GLN A 313 5.54 3.41 0.15
C GLN A 313 7.07 3.53 0.27
N MET A 314 7.80 3.71 -0.82
CA MET A 314 9.26 3.81 -0.93
C MET A 314 9.65 5.24 -1.30
N ALA A 315 10.13 6.02 -0.33
CA ALA A 315 10.63 7.37 -0.57
C ALA A 315 11.67 7.40 -1.70
N PRO A 316 11.63 8.42 -2.58
CA PRO A 316 10.86 9.66 -2.49
C PRO A 316 9.51 9.63 -3.25
N ASN A 317 8.94 8.46 -3.54
CA ASN A 317 7.72 8.35 -4.35
C ASN A 317 6.50 9.07 -3.74
N HIS A 318 6.52 9.39 -2.45
CA HIS A 318 5.52 10.25 -1.80
C HIS A 318 5.42 11.65 -2.44
N ILE A 319 6.46 12.14 -3.12
CA ILE A 319 6.41 13.40 -3.87
C ILE A 319 5.49 13.26 -5.09
N VAL A 320 5.46 12.08 -5.71
CA VAL A 320 4.57 11.79 -6.84
C VAL A 320 3.14 11.65 -6.36
N THR A 321 2.89 10.89 -5.28
CA THR A 321 1.53 10.74 -4.73
C THR A 321 0.93 12.06 -4.28
N ARG A 322 1.71 12.93 -3.62
CA ARG A 322 1.29 14.31 -3.27
C ARG A 322 0.89 15.19 -4.46
N ARG A 323 1.38 14.89 -5.66
CA ARG A 323 0.98 15.60 -6.88
C ARG A 323 -0.25 14.98 -7.56
N MET A 324 -0.48 13.69 -7.34
CA MET A 324 -1.58 12.95 -7.95
C MET A 324 -2.89 13.06 -7.16
N TYR A 325 -2.79 13.17 -5.83
CA TYR A 325 -3.93 13.21 -4.93
C TYR A 325 -3.99 14.54 -4.20
N GLU A 326 -5.19 15.08 -4.04
CA GLU A 326 -5.41 16.26 -3.21
C GLU A 326 -5.03 16.00 -1.75
N LEU A 327 -5.39 14.82 -1.24
CA LEU A 327 -4.94 14.30 0.04
C LEU A 327 -4.34 12.92 -0.21
N ASP A 328 -3.02 12.81 -0.19
CA ASP A 328 -2.34 11.52 -0.38
C ASP A 328 -2.17 10.75 0.93
N TRP A 329 -2.15 11.42 2.08
CA TRP A 329 -2.08 10.82 3.41
C TRP A 329 -2.40 11.84 4.50
N GLY A 330 -3.02 11.37 5.57
CA GLY A 330 -3.28 12.18 6.77
C GLY A 330 -4.73 12.60 6.86
N TYR A 331 -4.95 13.84 7.30
CA TYR A 331 -6.27 14.41 7.55
C TYR A 331 -6.42 15.75 6.83
N ALA A 332 -7.60 15.99 6.26
CA ALA A 332 -8.00 17.29 5.75
C ALA A 332 -9.44 17.62 6.16
N GLN A 333 -9.70 18.91 6.33
CA GLN A 333 -11.03 19.44 6.62
C GLN A 333 -11.40 20.52 5.60
N LYS A 334 -12.62 20.46 5.08
CA LYS A 334 -13.20 21.48 4.18
C LYS A 334 -14.59 21.86 4.67
N GLY A 335 -14.69 22.98 5.38
CA GLY A 335 -15.93 23.32 6.09
C GLY A 335 -16.25 22.25 7.15
N ALA A 336 -17.43 21.66 7.08
CA ALA A 336 -17.86 20.55 7.95
C ALA A 336 -17.45 19.15 7.43
N PHE A 337 -16.89 19.05 6.21
CA PHE A 337 -16.43 17.78 5.65
C PHE A 337 -15.02 17.43 6.13
N HIS A 338 -14.84 16.18 6.51
CA HIS A 338 -13.59 15.59 6.97
C HIS A 338 -13.15 14.47 6.02
N ALA A 339 -11.87 14.40 5.71
CA ALA A 339 -11.27 13.31 4.95
C ALA A 339 -10.04 12.77 5.68
N ILE A 340 -9.95 11.45 5.81
CA ILE A 340 -8.79 10.76 6.36
C ILE A 340 -8.29 9.72 5.36
N VAL A 341 -7.02 9.83 4.99
CA VAL A 341 -6.35 8.89 4.07
C VAL A 341 -5.25 8.18 4.83
N SER A 342 -5.44 6.88 5.01
CA SER A 342 -4.45 6.00 5.63
C SER A 342 -3.30 5.73 4.66
N SER A 343 -2.06 5.68 5.18
CA SER A 343 -0.92 5.20 4.41
C SER A 343 -0.89 3.67 4.28
N GLY A 344 -1.85 2.97 4.86
CA GLY A 344 -2.00 1.51 4.76
C GLY A 344 -1.37 0.75 5.92
N PHE A 345 -2.04 -0.34 6.32
CA PHE A 345 -1.54 -1.28 7.31
C PHE A 345 -0.46 -2.21 6.71
N GLY A 346 -0.70 -2.70 5.51
CA GLY A 346 0.21 -3.60 4.80
C GLY A 346 1.21 -2.85 3.92
N PHE A 347 1.54 -3.50 2.82
CA PHE A 347 2.41 -3.00 1.76
C PHE A 347 2.10 -3.80 0.50
N TRP A 348 2.27 -3.18 -0.67
CA TRP A 348 2.10 -3.83 -1.96
C TRP A 348 3.48 -4.13 -2.57
N GLY A 349 3.67 -5.34 -3.10
CA GLY A 349 4.97 -5.78 -3.61
C GLY A 349 6.03 -5.98 -2.51
N PRO A 350 7.16 -5.23 -2.51
CA PRO A 350 8.21 -5.43 -1.51
C PRO A 350 7.77 -4.97 -0.12
N PRO A 351 8.18 -5.68 0.96
CA PRO A 351 7.87 -5.31 2.34
C PRO A 351 8.77 -4.17 2.81
N LEU A 352 8.70 -3.01 2.16
CA LEU A 352 9.65 -1.91 2.35
C LEU A 352 8.92 -0.58 2.42
N ARG A 353 8.87 0.04 3.60
CA ARG A 353 8.24 1.35 3.83
C ARG A 353 9.26 2.42 4.25
N LEU A 354 9.50 3.40 3.40
CA LEU A 354 10.40 4.54 3.61
C LEU A 354 9.68 5.85 3.32
N GLY A 355 9.71 6.80 4.25
CA GLY A 355 8.87 8.01 4.19
C GLY A 355 7.40 7.77 4.58
N SER A 356 7.03 6.51 4.84
CA SER A 356 5.78 6.09 5.48
C SER A 356 6.08 4.95 6.46
N ARG A 357 5.08 4.57 7.26
CA ARG A 357 5.13 3.43 8.18
C ARG A 357 3.79 2.72 8.13
N SER A 358 3.77 1.41 8.35
CA SER A 358 2.52 0.67 8.53
C SER A 358 1.69 1.35 9.63
N GLU A 359 0.40 1.54 9.40
CA GLU A 359 -0.46 2.23 10.37
C GLU A 359 -1.85 1.64 10.49
N ILE A 360 -2.46 1.89 11.64
CA ILE A 360 -3.88 1.71 11.91
C ILE A 360 -4.38 3.06 12.39
N VAL A 361 -5.56 3.46 11.93
CA VAL A 361 -6.14 4.75 12.26
C VAL A 361 -7.22 4.56 13.32
N GLN A 362 -7.15 5.35 14.39
CA GLN A 362 -8.21 5.50 15.38
C GLN A 362 -8.84 6.88 15.17
N VAL A 363 -10.15 6.93 14.94
CA VAL A 363 -10.89 8.19 14.82
C VAL A 363 -11.86 8.29 15.99
N GLU A 364 -11.71 9.34 16.79
CA GLU A 364 -12.71 9.72 17.79
C GLU A 364 -13.63 10.75 17.14
N VAL A 365 -14.86 10.33 16.84
CA VAL A 365 -15.89 11.20 16.29
C VAL A 365 -16.76 11.70 17.44
N THR A 366 -17.01 13.01 17.49
CA THR A 366 -17.94 13.64 18.42
C THR A 366 -19.11 14.25 17.67
N PHE A 367 -20.31 14.08 18.22
CA PHE A 367 -21.56 14.64 17.69
C PHE A 367 -22.00 15.85 18.52
N GLU A 368 -22.93 16.66 18.00
CA GLU A 368 -23.47 17.84 18.68
C GLU A 368 -24.46 17.52 19.81
#